data_AF-A0A0E3ZTE1-F1
#
_entry.id   AF-A0A0E3ZTE1-F1
#
_cell.length_a   1.000
_cell.length_b   1.000
_cell.length_c   1.000
_cell.angle_alpha   90.00
_cell.angle_beta   90.00
_cell.angle_gamma   90.00
#
_symmetry.space_group_name_H-M   'P 1'
#
loop_
_entity.id
_entity.type
_entity.pdbx_description
1 polymer ?
#
loop_
_entity_poly.entity_id
_entity_poly.type
_entity_poly.pdbx_seq_one_letter_code
_entity_poly.pdbx_strand_id
1 'polypeptide(L)'
;MYNAIDKVLSAVEFINIIDGTLRNNPTYEHFFKHVEDQPYKSVVIDDVIINEDIHLTDTFNTNEIIYIWGGTFNGVMYLDKGVFENSFYICGGEFKSSVNLGSTHNSYISIYNASFSVLRFSGGYYKGWVSISGKFDQLQIGGEAVFNYIFTLEDCEAKSLILISDGYFKDKFEISGKIIAEKFRIGTSRKDHSNPFFINELHFINENPINITVVNNPIINYMYFKNITVHKDSKLYFSDFKINQIIFDNFSNHGYISFKDINKSNFKNTTLKMLRFPEKYRRKEHEDLIRPILTLTNNNNIKAKISIEYSNLGKIDFIGCNLNEFNFEFAYSKITEVFLAGTNMPDLISVPVNKSEEFYKQQRLGYSQIKKIYENRGDFVESGNYYAKEMDSYFKSLSYSENGWEKLNLLLSKVSSNYGQSWIKGLISSLIVSVFLFSLYCNSLGYKLSLPATDHTLNNFHEIESYLLEFMNPLHKADYIPEQLYIFENHTKLSAEYIIPRKARVLDVLSRIVIGYFLYQFVQAFRRYGKKSA
;
A
#
# COMPACT_ATOMS: atom_id res chain seq x y z
N MET A 1 -1.79 13.17 53.18
CA MET A 1 -2.08 11.76 53.52
C MET A 1 -3.49 11.71 54.09
N TYR A 2 -4.48 11.53 53.22
CA TYR A 2 -5.79 11.09 53.69
C TYR A 2 -5.65 9.59 53.96
N ASN A 3 -6.09 9.12 55.11
CA ASN A 3 -6.13 7.68 55.40
C ASN A 3 -6.90 7.02 54.25
N ALA A 4 -6.33 6.00 53.63
CA ALA A 4 -7.03 5.13 52.69
C ALA A 4 -8.22 4.54 53.44
N ILE A 5 -9.39 5.12 53.24
CA ILE A 5 -10.64 4.61 53.77
C ILE A 5 -11.18 3.80 52.61
N ASP A 6 -11.17 2.47 52.74
CA ASP A 6 -11.88 1.54 51.86
C ASP A 6 -13.39 1.81 51.96
N LYS A 7 -13.82 2.96 51.42
CA LYS A 7 -15.19 3.43 51.54
C LYS A 7 -16.02 2.59 50.59
N VAL A 8 -16.92 1.80 51.15
CA VAL A 8 -17.92 1.09 50.37
C VAL A 8 -18.98 2.10 49.93
N LEU A 9 -19.14 2.29 48.62
CA LEU A 9 -20.21 3.09 48.04
C LEU A 9 -21.27 2.16 47.44
N SER A 10 -22.54 2.49 47.65
CA SER A 10 -23.63 1.95 46.84
C SER A 10 -23.56 2.49 45.40
N ALA A 11 -24.18 1.79 44.45
CA ALA A 11 -24.24 2.25 43.07
C ALA A 11 -24.91 3.63 42.93
N VAL A 12 -25.96 3.87 43.74
CA VAL A 12 -26.69 5.16 43.74
C VAL A 12 -25.82 6.29 44.26
N GLU A 13 -25.05 6.08 45.34
CA GLU A 13 -24.11 7.10 45.84
C GLU A 13 -23.04 7.42 44.80
N PHE A 14 -22.48 6.39 44.14
CA PHE A 14 -21.51 6.60 43.07
C PHE A 14 -22.08 7.46 41.93
N ILE A 15 -23.28 7.13 41.44
CA ILE A 15 -23.97 7.89 40.37
C ILE A 15 -24.19 9.35 40.81
N ASN A 16 -24.70 9.56 42.02
CA ASN A 16 -24.97 10.89 42.58
C ASN A 16 -23.69 11.71 42.88
N ILE A 17 -22.53 11.06 43.00
CA ILE A 17 -21.24 11.75 43.09
C ILE A 17 -20.81 12.20 41.70
N ILE A 18 -20.86 11.32 40.69
CA ILE A 18 -20.38 11.62 39.34
C ILE A 18 -21.31 12.56 38.55
N ASP A 19 -22.60 12.64 38.90
CA ASP A 19 -23.53 13.64 38.35
C ASP A 19 -23.43 15.02 39.04
N GLY A 20 -22.69 15.12 40.14
CA GLY A 20 -22.51 16.34 40.91
C GLY A 20 -23.66 16.70 41.85
N THR A 21 -24.72 15.88 41.97
CA THR A 21 -25.86 16.15 42.86
C THR A 21 -25.46 16.18 44.33
N LEU A 22 -24.44 15.41 44.71
CA LEU A 22 -23.88 15.40 46.08
C LEU A 22 -22.78 16.44 46.33
N ARG A 23 -22.49 17.35 45.38
CA ARG A 23 -21.43 18.36 45.50
C ARG A 23 -21.54 19.23 46.76
N ASN A 24 -22.77 19.55 47.17
CA ASN A 24 -23.03 20.39 48.35
C ASN A 24 -23.24 19.57 49.64
N ASN A 25 -23.11 18.24 49.58
CA ASN A 25 -23.24 17.38 50.75
C ASN A 25 -21.87 17.24 51.46
N PRO A 26 -21.72 17.71 52.72
CA PRO A 26 -20.45 17.66 53.44
C PRO A 26 -19.85 16.24 53.55
N THR A 27 -20.70 15.20 53.54
CA THR A 27 -20.29 13.79 53.62
C THR A 27 -19.47 13.36 52.39
N TYR A 28 -19.68 14.03 51.26
CA TYR A 28 -19.09 13.69 49.95
C TYR A 28 -18.14 14.76 49.42
N GLU A 29 -17.93 15.87 50.15
CA GLU A 29 -17.11 17.00 49.69
C GLU A 29 -15.68 16.58 49.29
N HIS A 30 -15.11 15.57 49.94
CA HIS A 30 -13.78 15.05 49.63
C HIS A 30 -13.65 14.45 48.22
N PHE A 31 -14.76 14.04 47.59
CA PHE A 31 -14.78 13.61 46.18
C PHE A 31 -14.74 14.82 45.22
N PHE A 32 -14.99 16.05 45.67
CA PHE A 32 -15.04 17.25 44.83
C PHE A 32 -13.84 18.17 45.09
N LYS A 33 -12.69 17.82 44.53
CA LYS A 33 -11.41 18.51 44.76
C LYS A 33 -10.79 19.07 43.49
N HIS A 34 -9.88 20.03 43.63
CA HIS A 34 -9.05 20.49 42.52
C HIS A 34 -7.99 19.44 42.22
N VAL A 35 -7.91 19.02 40.96
CA VAL A 35 -6.78 18.25 40.44
C VAL A 35 -5.73 19.26 39.97
N GLU A 36 -4.45 18.95 40.18
CA GLU A 36 -3.34 19.78 39.71
C GLU A 36 -3.51 20.06 38.20
N ASP A 37 -3.23 21.29 37.78
CA ASP A 37 -3.40 21.77 36.41
C ASP A 37 -4.85 21.88 35.88
N GLN A 38 -5.88 21.65 36.71
CA GLN A 38 -7.27 21.86 36.32
C GLN A 38 -7.86 23.14 36.96
N PRO A 39 -8.41 24.06 36.14
CA PRO A 39 -8.98 25.31 36.66
C PRO A 39 -10.28 25.12 37.44
N TYR A 40 -10.92 23.95 37.33
CA TYR A 40 -12.23 23.66 37.94
C TYR A 40 -12.14 22.51 38.94
N LYS A 41 -13.02 22.51 39.95
CA LYS A 41 -13.21 21.35 40.82
C LYS A 41 -13.66 20.16 39.98
N SER A 42 -13.07 19.00 40.25
CA SER A 42 -13.37 17.74 39.57
C SER A 42 -13.94 16.73 40.57
N VAL A 43 -14.70 15.77 40.06
CA VAL A 43 -15.07 14.57 40.80
C VAL A 43 -13.87 13.62 40.78
N VAL A 44 -13.37 13.22 41.94
CA VAL A 44 -12.23 12.32 42.08
C VAL A 44 -12.62 11.15 42.97
N ILE A 45 -12.85 10.00 42.35
CA ILE A 45 -13.12 8.72 42.99
C ILE A 45 -11.78 8.00 43.22
N ASP A 46 -11.48 7.70 44.47
CA ASP A 46 -10.20 7.10 44.87
C ASP A 46 -10.42 6.15 46.05
N ASP A 47 -9.74 5.00 46.03
CA ASP A 47 -9.81 3.94 47.07
C ASP A 47 -11.24 3.54 47.51
N VAL A 48 -12.19 3.45 46.56
CA VAL A 48 -13.57 3.02 46.85
C VAL A 48 -13.78 1.53 46.57
N ILE A 49 -14.74 0.92 47.26
CA ILE A 49 -15.22 -0.43 46.93
C ILE A 49 -16.68 -0.33 46.49
N ILE A 50 -17.01 -0.83 45.31
CA ILE A 50 -18.39 -0.91 44.83
C ILE A 50 -18.74 -2.35 44.50
N ASN A 51 -19.70 -2.89 45.25
CA ASN A 51 -20.14 -4.28 45.12
C ASN A 51 -21.37 -4.45 44.24
N GLU A 52 -22.06 -3.35 43.93
CA GLU A 52 -23.32 -3.33 43.18
C GLU A 52 -23.07 -3.02 41.70
N ASP A 53 -23.99 -3.45 40.86
CA ASP A 53 -24.01 -3.05 39.45
C ASP A 53 -24.39 -1.57 39.33
N ILE A 54 -23.63 -0.83 38.52
CA ILE A 54 -23.85 0.58 38.24
C ILE A 54 -24.55 0.69 36.89
N HIS A 55 -25.73 1.30 36.86
CA HIS A 55 -26.49 1.52 35.63
C HIS A 55 -26.83 3.00 35.49
N LEU A 56 -26.33 3.64 34.42
CA LEU A 56 -26.78 4.99 34.07
C LEU A 56 -28.16 4.95 33.41
N THR A 57 -28.94 6.00 33.64
CA THR A 57 -30.23 6.21 32.97
C THR A 57 -30.06 7.07 31.72
N ASP A 58 -31.03 7.02 30.80
CA ASP A 58 -31.01 7.86 29.59
C ASP A 58 -31.02 9.38 29.90
N THR A 59 -31.47 9.75 31.11
CA THR A 59 -31.52 11.13 31.59
C THR A 59 -30.24 11.59 32.26
N PHE A 60 -29.23 10.73 32.40
CA PHE A 60 -27.97 11.09 33.04
C PHE A 60 -27.26 12.15 32.19
N ASN A 61 -26.92 13.28 32.80
CA ASN A 61 -26.13 14.33 32.17
C ASN A 61 -25.21 14.92 33.23
N THR A 62 -23.91 14.89 32.99
CA THR A 62 -22.93 15.46 33.89
C THR A 62 -22.03 16.46 33.18
N ASN A 63 -21.87 17.62 33.84
CA ASN A 63 -20.88 18.63 33.50
C ASN A 63 -19.60 18.49 34.33
N GLU A 64 -19.46 17.44 35.13
CA GLU A 64 -18.28 17.23 35.95
C GLU A 64 -17.11 16.70 35.13
N ILE A 65 -15.89 17.13 35.46
CA ILE A 65 -14.68 16.39 35.07
C ILE A 65 -14.54 15.25 36.07
N ILE A 66 -14.49 14.01 35.58
CA ILE A 66 -14.49 12.82 36.44
C ILE A 66 -13.13 12.13 36.35
N TYR A 67 -12.55 11.82 37.51
CA TYR A 67 -11.36 11.01 37.69
C TYR A 67 -11.67 9.81 38.55
N ILE A 68 -11.30 8.62 38.09
CA ILE A 68 -11.26 7.39 38.89
C ILE A 68 -9.79 7.02 39.08
N TRP A 69 -9.21 7.38 40.21
CA TRP A 69 -7.80 7.13 40.52
C TRP A 69 -7.52 5.71 41.00
N GLY A 70 -8.49 5.09 41.67
CA GLY A 70 -8.33 3.77 42.27
C GLY A 70 -9.64 3.20 42.76
N GLY A 71 -9.56 2.05 43.42
CA GLY A 71 -10.71 1.32 43.97
C GLY A 71 -10.93 -0.06 43.34
N THR A 72 -11.88 -0.80 43.92
CA THR A 72 -12.29 -2.13 43.47
C THR A 72 -13.77 -2.12 43.09
N PHE A 73 -14.06 -2.41 41.81
CA PHE A 73 -15.40 -2.46 41.26
C PHE A 73 -15.76 -3.91 40.97
N ASN A 74 -16.51 -4.52 41.89
CA ASN A 74 -16.91 -5.92 41.79
C ASN A 74 -18.15 -6.11 40.91
N GLY A 75 -19.06 -5.14 40.87
CA GLY A 75 -20.25 -5.14 40.02
C GLY A 75 -19.99 -4.71 38.58
N VAL A 76 -20.97 -4.96 37.71
CA VAL A 76 -20.96 -4.52 36.31
C VAL A 76 -21.21 -3.02 36.22
N MET A 77 -20.44 -2.31 35.39
CA MET A 77 -20.61 -0.87 35.18
C MET A 77 -21.15 -0.60 33.78
N TYR A 78 -22.42 -0.24 33.66
CA TYR A 78 -23.08 0.17 32.43
C TYR A 78 -23.16 1.69 32.36
N LEU A 79 -22.17 2.30 31.69
CA LEU A 79 -22.17 3.71 31.27
C LEU A 79 -22.58 3.80 29.80
N ASP A 80 -23.65 3.10 29.43
CA ASP A 80 -24.14 2.98 28.05
C ASP A 80 -25.15 4.09 27.68
N LYS A 81 -25.51 4.92 28.64
CA LYS A 81 -26.55 5.95 28.55
C LYS A 81 -26.11 7.27 29.15
N GLY A 82 -26.76 8.35 28.69
CA GLY A 82 -26.51 9.70 29.15
C GLY A 82 -25.44 10.46 28.37
N VAL A 83 -25.11 11.65 28.89
CA VAL A 83 -24.17 12.59 28.27
C VAL A 83 -23.12 13.03 29.29
N PHE A 84 -21.85 12.90 28.88
CA PHE A 84 -20.70 13.42 29.59
C PHE A 84 -20.20 14.65 28.84
N GLU A 85 -20.46 15.83 29.39
CA GLU A 85 -20.10 17.10 28.75
C GLU A 85 -18.58 17.36 28.84
N ASN A 86 -17.95 16.91 29.92
CA ASN A 86 -16.54 17.09 30.23
C ASN A 86 -15.74 15.78 30.23
N SER A 87 -14.44 15.89 30.50
CA SER A 87 -13.50 14.77 30.37
C SER A 87 -13.72 13.68 31.43
N PHE A 88 -13.50 12.43 31.03
CA PHE A 88 -13.66 11.24 31.87
C PHE A 88 -12.36 10.43 31.90
N TYR A 89 -11.75 10.36 33.08
CA TYR A 89 -10.46 9.73 33.30
C TYR A 89 -10.58 8.50 34.19
N ILE A 90 -10.04 7.36 33.76
CA ILE A 90 -9.79 6.19 34.62
C ILE A 90 -8.28 6.03 34.72
N CYS A 91 -7.71 6.39 35.85
CA CYS A 91 -6.28 6.48 36.09
C CYS A 91 -5.73 5.25 36.85
N GLY A 92 -6.61 4.36 37.29
CA GLY A 92 -6.31 3.17 38.06
C GLY A 92 -7.57 2.42 38.47
N GLY A 93 -7.40 1.46 39.37
CA GLY A 93 -8.49 0.62 39.90
C GLY A 93 -8.57 -0.77 39.26
N GLU A 94 -9.28 -1.66 39.96
CA GLU A 94 -9.54 -3.04 39.55
C GLU A 94 -11.03 -3.23 39.28
N PHE A 95 -11.37 -3.43 38.00
CA PHE A 95 -12.73 -3.67 37.53
C PHE A 95 -12.90 -5.17 37.27
N LYS A 96 -13.43 -5.89 38.26
CA LYS A 96 -13.50 -7.37 38.23
C LYS A 96 -14.61 -7.90 37.32
N SER A 97 -15.57 -7.04 36.98
CA SER A 97 -16.68 -7.31 36.07
C SER A 97 -16.55 -6.46 34.79
N SER A 98 -17.56 -6.52 33.91
CA SER A 98 -17.51 -5.74 32.66
C SER A 98 -17.79 -4.24 32.90
N VAL A 99 -17.06 -3.38 32.19
CA VAL A 99 -17.32 -1.94 32.06
C VAL A 99 -17.76 -1.68 30.63
N ASN A 100 -18.99 -1.21 30.43
CA ASN A 100 -19.55 -0.87 29.14
C ASN A 100 -19.68 0.65 29.02
N LEU A 101 -18.94 1.24 28.09
CA LEU A 101 -19.01 2.64 27.69
C LEU A 101 -19.82 2.74 26.40
N GLY A 102 -20.94 3.45 26.44
CA GLY A 102 -21.85 3.61 25.29
C GLY A 102 -22.61 4.93 25.28
N SER A 103 -22.36 5.79 26.28
CA SER A 103 -22.89 7.15 26.36
C SER A 103 -22.30 8.10 25.32
N THR A 104 -22.87 9.30 25.23
CA THR A 104 -22.25 10.40 24.47
C THR A 104 -21.18 11.08 25.32
N HIS A 105 -19.97 11.21 24.79
CA HIS A 105 -18.88 11.94 25.44
C HIS A 105 -18.50 13.14 24.57
N ASN A 106 -18.74 14.35 25.07
CA ASN A 106 -18.44 15.58 24.33
C ASN A 106 -16.97 15.99 24.46
N SER A 107 -16.26 15.43 25.44
CA SER A 107 -14.84 15.67 25.70
C SER A 107 -14.04 14.35 25.64
N TYR A 108 -12.81 14.38 26.16
CA TYR A 108 -11.84 13.30 26.12
C TYR A 108 -12.17 12.16 27.10
N ILE A 109 -11.89 10.93 26.69
CA ILE A 109 -11.79 9.76 27.58
C ILE A 109 -10.33 9.35 27.64
N SER A 110 -9.81 9.13 28.84
CA SER A 110 -8.46 8.58 29.01
C SER A 110 -8.48 7.48 30.07
N ILE A 111 -8.02 6.30 29.68
CA ILE A 111 -7.90 5.14 30.55
C ILE A 111 -6.42 4.79 30.61
N TYR A 112 -5.84 4.78 31.80
CA TYR A 112 -4.44 4.44 32.04
C TYR A 112 -4.27 3.70 33.35
N ASN A 113 -3.31 2.79 33.43
CA ASN A 113 -2.93 2.04 34.63
C ASN A 113 -4.08 1.29 35.37
N ALA A 114 -5.21 1.07 34.71
CA ALA A 114 -6.33 0.31 35.25
C ALA A 114 -6.33 -1.15 34.77
N SER A 115 -6.96 -2.03 35.55
CA SER A 115 -7.13 -3.44 35.24
C SER A 115 -8.61 -3.76 35.06
N PHE A 116 -8.98 -4.33 33.91
CA PHE A 116 -10.36 -4.68 33.59
C PHE A 116 -10.48 -6.17 33.29
N SER A 117 -11.55 -6.81 33.78
CA SER A 117 -11.95 -8.10 33.22
C SER A 117 -12.43 -7.89 31.77
N VAL A 118 -13.44 -7.03 31.57
CA VAL A 118 -13.91 -6.68 30.22
C VAL A 118 -14.11 -5.18 30.13
N LEU A 119 -13.40 -4.51 29.22
CA LEU A 119 -13.72 -3.14 28.83
C LEU A 119 -14.39 -3.17 27.47
N ARG A 120 -15.61 -2.64 27.38
CA ARG A 120 -16.39 -2.58 26.14
C ARG A 120 -16.76 -1.16 25.79
N PHE A 121 -16.51 -0.74 24.56
CA PHE A 121 -17.16 0.39 23.92
C PHE A 121 -18.29 -0.16 23.06
N SER A 122 -19.55 0.09 23.43
CA SER A 122 -20.73 -0.40 22.72
C SER A 122 -21.67 0.75 22.40
N GLY A 123 -21.62 1.21 21.15
CA GLY A 123 -22.37 2.38 20.72
C GLY A 123 -21.75 3.68 21.25
N GLY A 124 -22.57 4.70 21.37
CA GLY A 124 -22.15 6.03 21.83
C GLY A 124 -21.52 6.90 20.75
N TYR A 125 -21.42 8.18 21.07
CA TYR A 125 -20.77 9.18 20.22
C TYR A 125 -19.65 9.88 21.00
N TYR A 126 -18.42 9.61 20.59
CA TYR A 126 -17.21 10.12 21.24
C TYR A 126 -16.68 11.29 20.43
N LYS A 127 -16.97 12.51 20.89
CA LYS A 127 -16.55 13.76 20.27
C LYS A 127 -15.18 14.24 20.75
N GLY A 128 -14.56 13.64 21.75
CA GLY A 128 -13.17 13.90 22.11
C GLY A 128 -12.22 12.80 21.68
N TRP A 129 -10.95 12.90 22.09
CA TRP A 129 -9.99 11.81 21.97
C TRP A 129 -10.32 10.70 22.96
N VAL A 130 -10.05 9.46 22.55
CA VAL A 130 -10.12 8.30 23.44
C VAL A 130 -8.74 7.68 23.48
N SER A 131 -8.10 7.68 24.65
CA SER A 131 -6.81 7.01 24.85
C SER A 131 -6.96 5.89 25.85
N ILE A 132 -6.39 4.73 25.54
CA ILE A 132 -6.47 3.53 26.37
C ILE A 132 -5.08 2.93 26.53
N SER A 133 -4.67 2.76 27.78
CA SER A 133 -3.54 1.97 28.22
C SER A 133 -3.90 1.21 29.49
N GLY A 134 -3.27 0.06 29.71
CA GLY A 134 -3.54 -0.77 30.90
C GLY A 134 -3.68 -2.25 30.61
N LYS A 135 -4.32 -2.95 31.55
CA LYS A 135 -4.45 -4.42 31.53
C LYS A 135 -5.90 -4.83 31.38
N PHE A 136 -6.16 -5.79 30.51
CA PHE A 136 -7.49 -6.26 30.19
C PHE A 136 -7.50 -7.79 30.15
N ASP A 137 -8.56 -8.47 30.58
CA ASP A 137 -8.77 -9.84 30.09
C ASP A 137 -9.30 -9.76 28.66
N GLN A 138 -10.25 -8.84 28.41
CA GLN A 138 -10.82 -8.52 27.10
C GLN A 138 -11.03 -7.02 26.90
N LEU A 139 -10.67 -6.52 25.71
CA LEU A 139 -11.02 -5.19 25.22
C LEU A 139 -11.88 -5.33 23.96
N GLN A 140 -13.09 -4.77 23.98
CA GLN A 140 -14.05 -4.87 22.89
C GLN A 140 -14.49 -3.47 22.47
N ILE A 141 -14.33 -3.12 21.20
CA ILE A 141 -14.75 -1.83 20.64
C ILE A 141 -15.72 -2.12 19.52
N GLY A 142 -16.96 -1.66 19.63
CA GLY A 142 -17.96 -1.90 18.61
C GLY A 142 -19.37 -1.41 18.89
N GLY A 143 -20.36 -2.13 18.35
CA GLY A 143 -21.77 -1.82 18.56
C GLY A 143 -22.20 -0.47 17.98
N GLU A 144 -21.70 -0.12 16.79
CA GLU A 144 -21.97 1.17 16.13
C GLU A 144 -21.36 2.40 16.84
N ALA A 145 -20.38 2.21 17.72
CA ALA A 145 -19.62 3.29 18.34
C ALA A 145 -19.00 4.22 17.29
N VAL A 146 -19.17 5.54 17.46
CA VAL A 146 -18.61 6.55 16.56
C VAL A 146 -17.56 7.39 17.27
N PHE A 147 -16.32 7.27 16.81
CA PHE A 147 -15.18 8.05 17.28
C PHE A 147 -14.91 9.18 16.28
N ASN A 148 -15.20 10.43 16.70
CA ASN A 148 -15.09 11.58 15.81
C ASN A 148 -13.65 12.09 15.66
N TYR A 149 -12.81 11.83 16.66
CA TYR A 149 -11.39 12.20 16.67
C TYR A 149 -10.52 10.96 16.90
N ILE A 150 -9.27 11.17 17.34
CA ILE A 150 -8.26 10.13 17.56
C ILE A 150 -8.73 9.13 18.63
N PHE A 151 -8.67 7.85 18.27
CA PHE A 151 -8.72 6.73 19.20
C PHE A 151 -7.33 6.09 19.27
N THR A 152 -6.74 5.99 20.45
CA THR A 152 -5.39 5.45 20.65
C THR A 152 -5.42 4.24 21.57
N LEU A 153 -4.78 3.15 21.13
CA LEU A 153 -4.36 2.04 21.99
C LEU A 153 -2.86 2.15 22.20
N GLU A 154 -2.45 2.37 23.45
CA GLU A 154 -1.06 2.53 23.86
C GLU A 154 -0.75 1.54 24.98
N ASP A 155 0.36 0.80 24.89
CA ASP A 155 0.86 -0.09 25.97
C ASP A 155 -0.22 -0.99 26.63
N CYS A 156 -1.05 -1.61 25.79
CA CYS A 156 -2.14 -2.47 26.24
C CYS A 156 -1.71 -3.93 26.39
N GLU A 157 -2.01 -4.54 27.53
CA GLU A 157 -1.85 -5.97 27.77
C GLU A 157 -3.24 -6.62 27.93
N ALA A 158 -3.70 -7.33 26.90
CA ALA A 158 -4.93 -8.11 26.94
C ALA A 158 -4.62 -9.60 27.09
N LYS A 159 -5.13 -10.26 28.14
CA LYS A 159 -4.87 -11.70 28.35
C LYS A 159 -5.43 -12.57 27.23
N SER A 160 -6.61 -12.21 26.68
CA SER A 160 -7.30 -13.06 25.70
C SER A 160 -7.62 -12.36 24.39
N LEU A 161 -8.30 -11.21 24.40
CA LEU A 161 -8.90 -10.65 23.18
C LEU A 161 -8.89 -9.12 23.17
N ILE A 162 -8.37 -8.56 22.07
CA ILE A 162 -8.71 -7.22 21.61
C ILE A 162 -9.56 -7.37 20.35
N LEU A 163 -10.82 -6.96 20.40
CA LEU A 163 -11.75 -7.02 19.28
C LEU A 163 -12.23 -5.61 18.92
N ILE A 164 -12.01 -5.21 17.68
CA ILE A 164 -12.49 -3.95 17.13
C ILE A 164 -13.40 -4.27 15.96
N SER A 165 -14.70 -4.12 16.16
CA SER A 165 -15.72 -4.54 15.20
C SER A 165 -16.87 -3.58 15.14
N ASP A 166 -17.44 -3.35 13.97
CA ASP A 166 -18.72 -2.65 13.84
C ASP A 166 -18.72 -1.20 14.40
N GLY A 167 -17.56 -0.53 14.45
CA GLY A 167 -17.39 0.88 14.83
C GLY A 167 -17.02 1.81 13.67
N TYR A 168 -17.02 3.11 13.93
CA TYR A 168 -16.70 4.17 12.97
C TYR A 168 -15.59 5.09 13.51
N PHE A 169 -14.40 5.00 12.94
CA PHE A 169 -13.27 5.87 13.29
C PHE A 169 -13.11 6.94 12.21
N LYS A 170 -13.64 8.15 12.47
CA LYS A 170 -13.77 9.20 11.44
C LYS A 170 -12.49 9.97 11.17
N ASP A 171 -11.63 10.08 12.18
CA ASP A 171 -10.34 10.77 12.09
C ASP A 171 -9.21 9.74 12.03
N LYS A 172 -8.74 9.27 13.19
CA LYS A 172 -7.61 8.36 13.30
C LYS A 172 -7.87 7.26 14.33
N PHE A 173 -7.47 6.05 14.00
CA PHE A 173 -7.26 4.95 14.92
C PHE A 173 -5.77 4.62 14.98
N GLU A 174 -5.15 4.85 16.12
CA GLU A 174 -3.72 4.72 16.36
C GLU A 174 -3.44 3.52 17.28
N ILE A 175 -2.48 2.70 16.87
CA ILE A 175 -1.95 1.59 17.65
C ILE A 175 -0.48 1.92 17.88
N SER A 176 -0.13 2.14 19.14
CA SER A 176 1.21 2.53 19.57
C SER A 176 1.72 1.76 20.77
N GLY A 177 3.05 1.73 20.90
CA GLY A 177 3.71 1.06 22.02
C GLY A 177 3.54 -0.45 22.00
N LYS A 178 3.66 -1.06 23.18
CA LYS A 178 3.67 -2.52 23.30
C LYS A 178 2.26 -3.09 23.46
N ILE A 179 1.71 -3.64 22.39
CA ILE A 179 0.41 -4.33 22.42
C ILE A 179 0.59 -5.84 22.54
N ILE A 180 0.14 -6.41 23.65
CA ILE A 180 0.17 -7.85 23.92
C ILE A 180 -1.25 -8.37 23.95
N ALA A 181 -1.59 -9.30 23.06
CA ALA A 181 -2.87 -10.00 23.08
C ALA A 181 -2.73 -11.42 22.50
N GLU A 182 -3.46 -12.39 23.05
CA GLU A 182 -3.57 -13.71 22.41
C GLU A 182 -4.23 -13.58 21.02
N LYS A 183 -5.27 -12.74 20.93
CA LYS A 183 -5.98 -12.42 19.68
C LYS A 183 -6.22 -10.92 19.59
N PHE A 184 -5.70 -10.28 18.54
CA PHE A 184 -6.08 -8.92 18.18
C PHE A 184 -6.77 -8.93 16.81
N ARG A 185 -8.09 -8.71 16.80
CA ARG A 185 -8.91 -8.71 15.59
C ARG A 185 -9.54 -7.35 15.31
N ILE A 186 -9.44 -6.91 14.06
CA ILE A 186 -10.07 -5.69 13.54
C ILE A 186 -10.97 -6.13 12.37
N GLY A 187 -12.27 -5.82 12.40
CA GLY A 187 -13.17 -6.31 11.36
C GLY A 187 -14.60 -6.52 11.81
N THR A 188 -15.50 -6.83 10.89
CA THR A 188 -16.89 -7.12 11.26
C THR A 188 -16.99 -8.45 12.02
N SER A 189 -17.86 -8.50 13.02
CA SER A 189 -18.07 -9.69 13.85
C SER A 189 -18.76 -10.83 13.08
N ARG A 190 -19.60 -10.50 12.08
CA ARG A 190 -20.32 -11.46 11.22
C ARG A 190 -20.23 -11.07 9.74
N LYS A 191 -20.10 -12.06 8.85
CA LYS A 191 -20.02 -11.85 7.40
C LYS A 191 -21.27 -11.18 6.79
N ASP A 192 -22.43 -11.36 7.42
CA ASP A 192 -23.72 -10.90 6.90
C ASP A 192 -24.17 -9.55 7.47
N HIS A 193 -23.36 -8.88 8.30
CA HIS A 193 -23.72 -7.56 8.82
C HIS A 193 -23.67 -6.51 7.70
N SER A 194 -24.80 -5.84 7.50
CA SER A 194 -24.96 -4.77 6.50
C SER A 194 -24.20 -3.49 6.84
N ASN A 195 -23.83 -3.30 8.11
CA ASN A 195 -23.23 -2.06 8.57
C ASN A 195 -21.73 -2.08 8.26
N PRO A 196 -21.24 -1.12 7.46
CA PRO A 196 -19.83 -1.08 7.12
C PRO A 196 -19.02 -0.69 8.35
N PHE A 197 -18.03 -1.52 8.68
CA PHE A 197 -16.97 -1.15 9.60
C PHE A 197 -15.98 -0.22 8.89
N PHE A 198 -15.75 0.97 9.45
CA PHE A 198 -15.00 2.03 8.76
C PHE A 198 -13.91 2.64 9.64
N ILE A 199 -12.70 2.74 9.07
CA ILE A 199 -11.57 3.46 9.64
C ILE A 199 -11.06 4.46 8.61
N ASN A 200 -11.05 5.74 8.95
CA ASN A 200 -10.47 6.75 8.05
C ASN A 200 -8.95 6.59 7.99
N GLU A 201 -8.26 6.72 9.11
CA GLU A 201 -6.81 6.48 9.17
C GLU A 201 -6.47 5.41 10.21
N LEU A 202 -5.78 4.35 9.80
CA LEU A 202 -5.23 3.32 10.67
C LEU A 202 -3.70 3.52 10.75
N HIS A 203 -3.20 3.89 11.93
CA HIS A 203 -1.78 4.16 12.15
C HIS A 203 -1.16 3.08 13.03
N PHE A 204 -0.10 2.46 12.54
CA PHE A 204 0.81 1.63 13.31
C PHE A 204 2.09 2.45 13.57
N ILE A 205 2.28 2.88 14.81
CA ILE A 205 3.36 3.81 15.22
C ILE A 205 4.13 3.20 16.37
N ASN A 206 5.46 3.17 16.30
CA ASN A 206 6.37 2.79 17.41
C ASN A 206 6.13 1.39 18.03
N GLU A 207 7.17 0.55 17.98
CA GLU A 207 7.18 -0.79 18.58
C GLU A 207 6.03 -1.73 18.16
N ASN A 208 6.08 -2.98 18.63
CA ASN A 208 5.54 -4.12 17.90
C ASN A 208 4.09 -4.45 18.25
N PRO A 209 3.14 -4.29 17.31
CA PRO A 209 1.93 -5.08 17.38
C PRO A 209 2.27 -6.56 17.19
N ILE A 210 1.79 -7.39 18.11
CA ILE A 210 1.89 -8.85 18.02
C ILE A 210 0.52 -9.38 17.53
N ASN A 211 0.53 -10.18 16.46
CA ASN A 211 -0.62 -10.99 16.00
C ASN A 211 -1.91 -10.22 15.69
N ILE A 212 -1.84 -9.19 14.83
CA ILE A 212 -3.04 -8.45 14.37
C ILE A 212 -3.67 -9.13 13.17
N THR A 213 -5.00 -9.27 13.20
CA THR A 213 -5.81 -9.83 12.12
C THR A 213 -6.91 -8.86 11.71
N VAL A 214 -6.78 -8.24 10.53
CA VAL A 214 -7.79 -7.39 9.90
C VAL A 214 -8.60 -8.21 8.90
N VAL A 215 -9.89 -8.44 9.13
CA VAL A 215 -10.71 -9.38 8.33
C VAL A 215 -12.17 -8.94 8.18
N ASN A 216 -12.91 -9.57 7.28
CA ASN A 216 -14.35 -9.41 7.09
C ASN A 216 -14.80 -7.99 6.66
N ASN A 217 -14.29 -7.52 5.52
CA ASN A 217 -14.73 -6.33 4.81
C ASN A 217 -14.64 -4.97 5.54
N PRO A 218 -13.59 -4.67 6.35
CA PRO A 218 -13.35 -3.28 6.75
C PRO A 218 -13.17 -2.38 5.53
N ILE A 219 -13.64 -1.14 5.65
CA ILE A 219 -13.29 -0.06 4.74
C ILE A 219 -12.27 0.82 5.45
N ILE A 220 -11.03 0.81 4.96
CA ILE A 220 -9.93 1.60 5.51
C ILE A 220 -9.54 2.65 4.47
N ASN A 221 -9.61 3.96 4.75
CA ASN A 221 -9.15 4.93 3.75
C ASN A 221 -7.62 4.93 3.66
N TYR A 222 -6.94 5.10 4.79
CA TYR A 222 -5.48 5.19 4.84
C TYR A 222 -4.92 4.23 5.90
N MET A 223 -3.88 3.48 5.54
CA MET A 223 -3.13 2.61 6.45
C MET A 223 -1.67 3.05 6.45
N TYR A 224 -1.16 3.43 7.61
CA TYR A 224 0.19 3.95 7.80
C TYR A 224 1.01 2.98 8.64
N PHE A 225 2.14 2.54 8.09
CA PHE A 225 3.24 1.90 8.81
C PHE A 225 4.39 2.90 8.87
N LYS A 226 4.45 3.68 9.95
CA LYS A 226 5.41 4.79 10.06
C LYS A 226 6.35 4.60 11.23
N ASN A 227 7.66 4.66 10.97
CA ASN A 227 8.70 4.50 12.00
C ASN A 227 8.53 3.21 12.83
N ILE A 228 8.14 2.12 12.17
CA ILE A 228 7.82 0.85 12.84
C ILE A 228 8.76 -0.25 12.36
N THR A 229 9.27 -1.01 13.32
CA THR A 229 10.00 -2.25 13.08
C THR A 229 9.10 -3.40 13.51
N VAL A 230 8.77 -4.33 12.61
CA VAL A 230 7.98 -5.53 12.90
C VAL A 230 8.93 -6.69 13.22
N HIS A 231 8.86 -7.22 14.43
CA HIS A 231 9.78 -8.26 14.90
C HIS A 231 9.43 -9.66 14.37
N LYS A 232 10.38 -10.59 14.48
CA LYS A 232 10.30 -11.95 13.89
C LYS A 232 9.11 -12.78 14.37
N ASP A 233 8.65 -12.50 15.58
CA ASP A 233 7.52 -13.15 16.25
C ASP A 233 6.17 -12.50 15.95
N SER A 234 6.17 -11.28 15.39
CA SER A 234 4.95 -10.58 14.97
C SER A 234 4.39 -11.14 13.67
N LYS A 235 3.07 -11.35 13.66
CA LYS A 235 2.31 -11.71 12.47
C LYS A 235 1.19 -10.70 12.24
N LEU A 236 1.11 -10.11 11.05
CA LEU A 236 0.04 -9.20 10.67
C LEU A 236 -0.70 -9.79 9.47
N TYR A 237 -2.00 -10.04 9.62
CA TYR A 237 -2.84 -10.63 8.60
C TYR A 237 -3.93 -9.64 8.20
N PHE A 238 -4.01 -9.32 6.92
CA PHE A 238 -5.02 -8.44 6.35
C PHE A 238 -5.75 -9.19 5.25
N SER A 239 -7.03 -9.51 5.43
CA SER A 239 -7.82 -10.21 4.41
C SER A 239 -9.15 -9.54 4.14
N ASP A 240 -9.61 -9.65 2.89
CA ASP A 240 -10.97 -9.30 2.47
C ASP A 240 -11.35 -7.88 2.90
N PHE A 241 -10.57 -6.86 2.54
CA PHE A 241 -10.84 -5.48 2.94
C PHE A 241 -10.70 -4.49 1.77
N LYS A 242 -11.34 -3.33 1.91
CA LYS A 242 -11.29 -2.25 0.93
C LYS A 242 -10.36 -1.16 1.43
N ILE A 243 -9.39 -0.76 0.61
CA ILE A 243 -8.43 0.27 0.96
C ILE A 243 -8.15 1.28 -0.14
N ASN A 244 -8.00 2.55 0.24
CA ASN A 244 -7.61 3.59 -0.70
C ASN A 244 -6.08 3.79 -0.69
N GLN A 245 -5.41 3.80 0.46
CA GLN A 245 -3.97 4.01 0.50
C GLN A 245 -3.24 3.20 1.58
N ILE A 246 -2.13 2.57 1.21
CA ILE A 246 -1.17 1.92 2.12
C ILE A 246 0.16 2.66 2.02
N ILE A 247 0.73 3.07 3.15
CA ILE A 247 1.99 3.81 3.22
C ILE A 247 2.95 3.10 4.17
N PHE A 248 4.12 2.74 3.65
CA PHE A 248 5.28 2.29 4.42
C PHE A 248 6.33 3.41 4.37
N ASP A 249 6.58 4.05 5.52
CA ASP A 249 7.53 5.16 5.67
C ASP A 249 8.47 4.88 6.84
N ASN A 250 9.76 4.73 6.54
CA ASN A 250 10.77 4.30 7.52
C ASN A 250 10.34 2.99 8.23
N PHE A 251 9.93 2.01 7.43
CA PHE A 251 9.39 0.73 7.88
C PHE A 251 10.42 -0.39 7.76
N SER A 252 10.57 -1.25 8.77
CA SER A 252 11.43 -2.44 8.70
C SER A 252 10.69 -3.69 9.15
N ASN A 253 10.54 -4.68 8.26
CA ASN A 253 9.89 -5.94 8.60
C ASN A 253 10.88 -7.08 8.76
N HIS A 254 10.91 -7.67 9.94
CA HIS A 254 11.58 -8.93 10.26
C HIS A 254 10.58 -10.06 10.55
N GLY A 255 9.30 -9.75 10.72
CA GLY A 255 8.21 -10.68 10.98
C GLY A 255 7.53 -11.19 9.72
N TYR A 256 6.23 -11.46 9.84
CA TYR A 256 5.41 -11.97 8.75
C TYR A 256 4.17 -11.08 8.54
N ILE A 257 4.01 -10.56 7.32
CA ILE A 257 2.84 -9.77 6.95
C ILE A 257 2.17 -10.42 5.75
N SER A 258 0.86 -10.60 5.80
CA SER A 258 0.10 -11.17 4.70
C SER A 258 -1.08 -10.28 4.36
N PHE A 259 -1.14 -9.90 3.09
CA PHE A 259 -2.25 -9.20 2.46
C PHE A 259 -2.97 -10.15 1.51
N LYS A 260 -4.24 -10.40 1.77
CA LYS A 260 -5.07 -11.30 0.98
C LYS A 260 -6.32 -10.58 0.47
N ASP A 261 -6.59 -10.69 -0.82
CA ASP A 261 -7.80 -10.18 -1.46
C ASP A 261 -8.05 -8.69 -1.14
N ILE A 262 -6.99 -7.86 -1.24
CA ILE A 262 -7.11 -6.41 -1.09
C ILE A 262 -7.91 -5.86 -2.27
N ASN A 263 -9.00 -5.16 -1.97
CA ASN A 263 -9.79 -4.46 -2.96
C ASN A 263 -9.58 -2.95 -2.89
N LYS A 264 -9.58 -2.28 -4.04
CA LYS A 264 -9.58 -0.82 -4.08
C LYS A 264 -10.85 -0.26 -3.43
N SER A 265 -10.67 0.67 -2.50
CA SER A 265 -11.75 1.56 -2.04
C SER A 265 -11.82 2.77 -2.98
N ASN A 266 -13.02 3.11 -3.43
CA ASN A 266 -13.26 4.37 -4.15
C ASN A 266 -13.89 5.43 -3.21
N PHE A 267 -13.94 5.20 -1.90
CA PHE A 267 -14.57 6.13 -0.98
C PHE A 267 -13.63 7.30 -0.66
N LYS A 268 -14.16 8.52 -0.75
CA LYS A 268 -13.51 9.75 -0.29
C LYS A 268 -14.45 10.47 0.64
N ASN A 269 -13.94 10.93 1.78
CA ASN A 269 -14.67 11.71 2.79
C ASN A 269 -15.90 10.99 3.35
N THR A 270 -15.92 10.82 4.66
CA THR A 270 -17.14 10.43 5.37
C THR A 270 -17.91 11.67 5.77
N THR A 271 -19.11 11.83 5.22
CA THR A 271 -20.08 12.76 5.81
C THR A 271 -20.95 11.98 6.77
N LEU A 272 -20.90 12.37 8.05
CA LEU A 272 -21.83 11.86 9.04
C LEU A 272 -23.15 12.60 8.82
N LYS A 273 -24.13 11.92 8.22
CA LYS A 273 -25.50 12.43 8.23
C LYS A 273 -26.14 11.92 9.50
N MET A 274 -26.32 12.84 10.45
CA MET A 274 -27.18 12.62 11.59
C MET A 274 -28.62 12.50 11.06
N LEU A 275 -29.09 11.27 10.84
CA LEU A 275 -30.46 11.06 10.39
C LEU A 275 -31.36 11.19 11.62
N ARG A 276 -32.15 12.26 11.65
CA ARG A 276 -33.27 12.37 12.59
C ARG A 276 -34.24 11.23 12.30
N PHE A 277 -34.72 10.56 13.34
CA PHE A 277 -35.75 9.53 13.18
C PHE A 277 -36.96 10.09 12.42
N PRO A 278 -37.62 9.30 11.56
CA PRO A 278 -38.85 9.71 10.90
C PRO A 278 -39.88 10.17 11.93
N GLU A 279 -40.58 11.28 11.66
CA GLU A 279 -41.57 11.92 12.56
C GLU A 279 -42.60 10.94 13.15
N LYS A 280 -42.88 9.84 12.45
CA LYS A 280 -43.86 8.82 12.84
C LYS A 280 -43.45 7.97 14.06
N TYR A 281 -42.20 8.05 14.51
CA TYR A 281 -41.68 7.38 15.72
C TYR A 281 -41.33 8.34 16.86
N ARG A 282 -41.74 9.62 16.77
CA ARG A 282 -41.60 10.61 17.85
C ARG A 282 -42.40 10.19 19.09
N ARG A 283 -41.78 9.48 20.02
CA ARG A 283 -42.06 9.69 21.44
C ARG A 283 -41.22 10.89 21.87
N LYS A 284 -41.80 11.84 22.59
CA LYS A 284 -41.11 13.04 23.12
C LYS A 284 -39.86 12.72 23.93
N GLU A 285 -39.75 11.48 24.42
CA GLU A 285 -38.66 10.97 25.25
C GLU A 285 -37.46 10.42 24.44
N HIS A 286 -37.53 10.40 23.10
CA HIS A 286 -36.49 9.85 22.22
C HIS A 286 -36.04 10.82 21.12
N GLU A 287 -36.38 12.12 21.20
CA GLU A 287 -35.94 13.12 20.21
C GLU A 287 -34.40 13.26 20.13
N ASP A 288 -33.68 12.83 21.17
CA ASP A 288 -32.22 12.92 21.28
C ASP A 288 -31.47 11.68 20.81
N LEU A 289 -32.16 10.57 20.47
CA LEU A 289 -31.51 9.39 19.90
C LEU A 289 -31.20 9.63 18.43
N ILE A 290 -30.18 10.44 18.15
CA ILE A 290 -29.72 10.65 16.79
C ILE A 290 -28.85 9.47 16.40
N ARG A 291 -29.33 8.61 15.48
CA ARG A 291 -28.46 7.59 14.90
C ARG A 291 -27.55 8.21 13.83
N PRO A 292 -26.23 8.16 14.01
CA PRO A 292 -25.30 8.59 12.98
C PRO A 292 -25.41 7.63 11.79
N ILE A 293 -25.75 8.16 10.62
CA ILE A 293 -25.67 7.40 9.37
C ILE A 293 -24.45 7.89 8.60
N LEU A 294 -23.44 7.03 8.54
CA LEU A 294 -22.24 7.28 7.78
C LEU A 294 -22.58 7.22 6.28
N THR A 295 -22.52 8.36 5.60
CA THR A 295 -22.61 8.40 4.15
C THR A 295 -21.20 8.46 3.57
N LEU A 296 -20.78 7.35 2.97
CA LEU A 296 -19.53 7.26 2.23
C LEU A 296 -19.73 7.81 0.82
N THR A 297 -19.08 8.92 0.48
CA THR A 297 -19.14 9.44 -0.89
C THR A 297 -18.10 8.72 -1.77
N ASN A 298 -18.56 8.09 -2.84
CA ASN A 298 -17.67 7.48 -3.83
C ASN A 298 -17.03 8.58 -4.70
N ASN A 299 -15.70 8.60 -4.81
CA ASN A 299 -14.96 9.45 -5.73
C ASN A 299 -14.10 8.59 -6.67
N ASN A 300 -14.65 8.30 -7.85
CA ASN A 300 -13.99 7.51 -8.89
C ASN A 300 -12.67 8.11 -9.39
N ASN A 301 -12.39 9.40 -9.12
CA ASN A 301 -11.16 10.05 -9.61
C ASN A 301 -9.93 9.76 -8.75
N ILE A 302 -10.10 9.19 -7.55
CA ILE A 302 -8.95 8.81 -6.73
C ILE A 302 -8.46 7.44 -7.18
N LYS A 303 -7.19 7.41 -7.60
CA LYS A 303 -6.45 6.16 -7.76
C LYS A 303 -5.97 5.75 -6.38
N ALA A 304 -6.25 4.51 -6.00
CA ALA A 304 -5.72 3.97 -4.77
C ALA A 304 -4.19 3.95 -4.87
N LYS A 305 -3.49 4.01 -3.74
CA LYS A 305 -2.04 4.23 -3.71
C LYS A 305 -1.36 3.25 -2.77
N ILE A 306 -0.20 2.75 -3.17
CA ILE A 306 0.75 2.05 -2.28
C ILE A 306 2.05 2.82 -2.33
N SER A 307 2.49 3.39 -1.21
CA SER A 307 3.76 4.13 -1.07
C SER A 307 4.73 3.31 -0.24
N ILE A 308 5.96 3.12 -0.73
CA ILE A 308 7.03 2.44 -0.02
C ILE A 308 8.28 3.31 -0.08
N GLU A 309 8.60 3.96 1.03
CA GLU A 309 9.66 4.96 1.13
C GLU A 309 10.58 4.66 2.30
N TYR A 310 11.89 4.66 2.05
CA TYR A 310 12.93 4.38 3.07
C TYR A 310 12.67 3.11 3.89
N SER A 311 12.15 2.07 3.23
CA SER A 311 11.55 0.92 3.90
C SER A 311 12.15 -0.42 3.44
N ASN A 312 12.21 -1.39 4.35
CA ASN A 312 12.52 -2.78 4.07
C ASN A 312 11.29 -3.65 4.37
N LEU A 313 10.60 -4.08 3.32
CA LEU A 313 9.38 -4.88 3.47
C LEU A 313 9.63 -6.30 3.97
N GLY A 314 10.85 -6.83 3.92
CA GLY A 314 11.13 -8.20 4.36
C GLY A 314 10.17 -9.21 3.72
N LYS A 315 9.64 -10.14 4.53
CA LYS A 315 8.67 -11.16 4.09
C LYS A 315 7.24 -10.61 4.17
N ILE A 316 6.71 -10.21 3.01
CA ILE A 316 5.29 -9.87 2.84
C ILE A 316 4.68 -10.75 1.77
N ASP A 317 3.51 -11.29 2.05
CA ASP A 317 2.72 -12.06 1.08
C ASP A 317 1.61 -11.17 0.51
N PHE A 318 1.48 -11.11 -0.81
CA PHE A 318 0.28 -10.58 -1.48
C PHE A 318 -0.43 -11.70 -2.22
N ILE A 319 -1.63 -12.05 -1.79
CA ILE A 319 -2.42 -13.18 -2.28
C ILE A 319 -3.74 -12.69 -2.86
N GLY A 320 -4.02 -12.92 -4.14
CA GLY A 320 -5.27 -12.51 -4.78
C GLY A 320 -5.44 -10.99 -4.92
N CYS A 321 -4.35 -10.23 -4.90
CA CYS A 321 -4.39 -8.77 -4.94
C CYS A 321 -4.22 -8.24 -6.37
N ASN A 322 -5.06 -7.29 -6.82
CA ASN A 322 -4.84 -6.61 -8.09
C ASN A 322 -4.09 -5.28 -7.90
N LEU A 323 -2.77 -5.33 -7.71
CA LEU A 323 -1.97 -4.12 -7.44
C LEU A 323 -1.80 -3.22 -8.68
N ASN A 324 -2.16 -3.69 -9.87
CA ASN A 324 -2.23 -2.88 -11.10
C ASN A 324 -3.20 -1.70 -11.03
N GLU A 325 -4.22 -1.79 -10.17
CA GLU A 325 -5.19 -0.70 -9.98
C GLU A 325 -4.68 0.40 -9.03
N PHE A 326 -3.54 0.16 -8.38
CA PHE A 326 -2.93 1.09 -7.44
C PHE A 326 -1.84 1.91 -8.14
N ASN A 327 -1.78 3.21 -7.83
CA ASN A 327 -0.60 4.02 -8.06
C ASN A 327 0.50 3.57 -7.08
N PHE A 328 1.58 3.01 -7.60
CA PHE A 328 2.64 2.46 -6.79
C PHE A 328 3.83 3.40 -6.74
N GLU A 329 4.05 3.99 -5.57
CA GLU A 329 5.16 4.90 -5.28
C GLU A 329 6.28 4.16 -4.55
N PHE A 330 7.51 4.32 -5.04
CA PHE A 330 8.67 3.61 -4.53
C PHE A 330 9.90 4.52 -4.48
N ALA A 331 10.56 4.59 -3.32
CA ALA A 331 11.85 5.27 -3.16
C ALA A 331 12.71 4.63 -2.07
N TYR A 332 14.01 4.48 -2.34
CA TYR A 332 15.05 4.08 -1.37
C TYR A 332 14.67 2.88 -0.49
N SER A 333 14.02 1.87 -1.09
CA SER A 333 13.39 0.77 -0.36
C SER A 333 13.81 -0.61 -0.86
N LYS A 334 13.51 -1.66 -0.08
CA LYS A 334 13.76 -3.07 -0.40
C LYS A 334 12.47 -3.89 -0.31
N ILE A 335 12.12 -4.59 -1.39
CA ILE A 335 10.91 -5.43 -1.55
C ILE A 335 11.21 -6.84 -2.11
N THR A 336 12.49 -7.23 -2.23
CA THR A 336 12.90 -8.46 -2.94
C THR A 336 12.42 -9.78 -2.34
N GLU A 337 11.92 -9.77 -1.10
CA GLU A 337 11.48 -10.95 -0.34
C GLU A 337 9.95 -11.07 -0.29
N VAL A 338 9.24 -10.27 -1.11
CA VAL A 338 7.78 -10.34 -1.25
C VAL A 338 7.37 -11.61 -2.00
N PHE A 339 6.40 -12.33 -1.46
CA PHE A 339 5.74 -13.46 -2.11
C PHE A 339 4.45 -13.01 -2.79
N LEU A 340 4.17 -13.55 -3.97
CA LEU A 340 2.98 -13.23 -4.75
C LEU A 340 2.25 -14.54 -5.10
N ALA A 341 0.93 -14.57 -4.96
CA ALA A 341 0.09 -15.67 -5.44
C ALA A 341 -1.23 -15.12 -5.99
N GLY A 342 -1.52 -15.32 -7.28
CA GLY A 342 -2.71 -14.69 -7.91
C GLY A 342 -2.71 -13.16 -7.86
N THR A 343 -1.52 -12.55 -7.72
CA THR A 343 -1.34 -11.10 -7.58
C THR A 343 -0.61 -10.54 -8.78
N ASN A 344 -1.12 -9.42 -9.31
CA ASN A 344 -0.47 -8.65 -10.37
C ASN A 344 0.22 -7.43 -9.77
N MET A 345 1.54 -7.32 -9.95
CA MET A 345 2.31 -6.13 -9.59
C MET A 345 2.01 -4.98 -10.56
N PRO A 346 2.15 -3.73 -10.11
CA PRO A 346 1.79 -2.53 -10.86
C PRO A 346 2.64 -2.28 -12.10
N ASP A 347 1.96 -1.89 -13.18
CA ASP A 347 2.62 -1.61 -14.46
C ASP A 347 3.57 -0.43 -14.45
N LEU A 348 3.27 0.59 -13.64
CA LEU A 348 4.02 1.84 -13.56
C LEU A 348 4.43 2.11 -12.12
N ILE A 349 5.73 2.30 -11.92
CA ILE A 349 6.27 2.80 -10.66
C ILE A 349 6.41 4.32 -10.77
N SER A 350 5.74 5.04 -9.88
CA SER A 350 5.97 6.46 -9.62
C SER A 350 7.02 6.62 -8.51
N VAL A 351 7.71 7.77 -8.50
CA VAL A 351 8.73 8.10 -7.49
C VAL A 351 8.38 9.48 -6.95
N PRO A 352 8.37 9.69 -5.62
CA PRO A 352 8.02 10.96 -4.97
C PRO A 352 9.10 12.06 -5.13
N VAL A 353 9.92 11.99 -6.18
CA VAL A 353 10.99 12.94 -6.49
C VAL A 353 10.67 13.64 -7.81
N ASN A 354 11.06 14.91 -7.96
CA ASN A 354 10.96 15.62 -9.23
C ASN A 354 11.67 14.82 -10.35
N LYS A 355 11.18 14.94 -11.60
CA LYS A 355 11.74 14.25 -12.77
C LYS A 355 13.21 14.64 -13.03
N SER A 356 14.11 13.97 -12.32
CA SER A 356 15.56 14.14 -12.36
C SER A 356 16.22 12.82 -12.76
N GLU A 357 17.55 12.80 -12.83
CA GLU A 357 18.29 11.55 -12.98
C GLU A 357 18.00 10.56 -11.84
N GLU A 358 17.87 11.07 -10.61
CA GLU A 358 17.57 10.28 -9.42
C GLU A 358 16.19 9.62 -9.51
N PHE A 359 15.19 10.32 -10.07
CA PHE A 359 13.87 9.74 -10.35
C PHE A 359 14.00 8.45 -11.18
N TYR A 360 14.78 8.48 -12.25
CA TYR A 360 14.96 7.30 -13.12
C TYR A 360 15.82 6.21 -12.47
N LYS A 361 16.79 6.57 -11.62
CA LYS A 361 17.57 5.61 -10.82
C LYS A 361 16.69 4.85 -9.83
N GLN A 362 15.82 5.56 -9.09
CA GLN A 362 14.88 4.94 -8.16
C GLN A 362 13.83 4.09 -8.88
N GLN A 363 13.33 4.56 -10.03
CA GLN A 363 12.40 3.78 -10.86
C GLN A 363 13.06 2.49 -11.37
N ARG A 364 14.32 2.57 -11.83
CA ARG A 364 15.11 1.39 -12.23
C ARG A 364 15.27 0.41 -11.07
N LEU A 365 15.62 0.90 -9.88
CA LEU A 365 15.75 0.07 -8.68
C LEU A 365 14.44 -0.65 -8.37
N GLY A 366 13.30 0.04 -8.41
CA GLY A 366 11.98 -0.55 -8.19
C GLY A 366 11.67 -1.68 -9.19
N TYR A 367 11.83 -1.43 -10.50
CA TYR A 367 11.59 -2.45 -11.53
C TYR A 367 12.54 -3.65 -11.40
N SER A 368 13.81 -3.42 -11.06
CA SER A 368 14.79 -4.48 -10.82
C SER A 368 14.36 -5.42 -9.68
N GLN A 369 13.78 -4.85 -8.61
CA GLN A 369 13.28 -5.64 -7.49
C GLN A 369 11.99 -6.40 -7.84
N ILE A 370 11.05 -5.80 -8.56
CA ILE A 370 9.85 -6.51 -9.04
C ILE A 370 10.23 -7.65 -9.99
N LYS A 371 11.15 -7.41 -10.92
CA LYS A 371 11.72 -8.43 -11.79
C LYS A 371 12.25 -9.62 -10.98
N LYS A 372 13.06 -9.37 -9.94
CA LYS A 372 13.61 -10.41 -9.07
C LYS A 372 12.51 -11.21 -8.35
N ILE A 373 11.42 -10.57 -7.93
CA ILE A 373 10.26 -11.27 -7.34
C ILE A 373 9.67 -12.28 -8.33
N TYR A 374 9.45 -11.89 -9.60
CA TYR A 374 8.94 -12.81 -10.62
C TYR A 374 9.94 -13.90 -11.01
N GLU A 375 11.25 -13.60 -11.07
CA GLU A 375 12.29 -14.61 -11.30
C GLU A 375 12.30 -15.67 -10.21
N ASN A 376 12.21 -15.27 -8.94
CA ASN A 376 12.15 -16.18 -7.80
C ASN A 376 10.91 -17.10 -7.83
N ARG A 377 9.84 -16.69 -8.52
CA ARG A 377 8.62 -17.49 -8.72
C ARG A 377 8.67 -18.37 -9.97
N GLY A 378 9.70 -18.24 -10.81
CA GLY A 378 9.77 -18.92 -12.11
C GLY A 378 8.88 -18.30 -13.19
N ASP A 379 8.29 -17.12 -12.96
CA ASP A 379 7.50 -16.40 -13.96
C ASP A 379 8.41 -15.53 -14.83
N PHE A 380 9.04 -16.18 -15.79
CA PHE A 380 10.02 -15.55 -16.66
C PHE A 380 9.41 -14.63 -17.72
N VAL A 381 8.09 -14.69 -17.94
CA VAL A 381 7.41 -13.81 -18.90
C VAL A 381 7.25 -12.44 -18.27
N GLU A 382 6.66 -12.37 -17.08
CA GLU A 382 6.50 -11.11 -16.37
C GLU A 382 7.82 -10.51 -15.92
N SER A 383 8.77 -11.33 -15.45
CA SER A 383 10.14 -10.86 -15.21
C SER A 383 10.77 -10.19 -16.45
N GLY A 384 10.55 -10.75 -17.64
CA GLY A 384 11.01 -10.16 -18.90
C GLY A 384 10.40 -8.79 -19.19
N ASN A 385 9.11 -8.61 -18.90
CA ASN A 385 8.41 -7.33 -19.03
C ASN A 385 9.02 -6.28 -18.08
N TYR A 386 9.23 -6.63 -16.82
CA TYR A 386 9.84 -5.73 -15.84
C TYR A 386 11.31 -5.42 -16.13
N TYR A 387 12.05 -6.36 -16.72
CA TYR A 387 13.41 -6.09 -17.22
C TYR A 387 13.41 -5.04 -18.34
N ALA A 388 12.46 -5.11 -19.29
CA ALA A 388 12.36 -4.08 -20.33
C ALA A 388 12.07 -2.70 -19.73
N LYS A 389 11.21 -2.63 -18.71
CA LYS A 389 10.92 -1.40 -17.95
C LYS A 389 12.15 -0.88 -17.19
N GLU A 390 12.90 -1.78 -16.54
CA GLU A 390 14.18 -1.47 -15.87
C GLU A 390 15.18 -0.84 -16.84
N MET A 391 15.36 -1.43 -18.03
CA MET A 391 16.27 -0.91 -19.06
C MET A 391 15.79 0.42 -19.64
N ASP A 392 14.48 0.62 -19.76
CA ASP A 392 13.90 1.90 -20.18
C ASP A 392 14.15 3.03 -19.17
N SER A 393 14.04 2.74 -17.87
CA SER A 393 14.43 3.69 -16.82
C SER A 393 15.93 3.93 -16.85
N TYR A 394 16.75 2.90 -17.09
CA TYR A 394 18.20 3.05 -17.22
C TYR A 394 18.58 3.97 -18.39
N PHE A 395 18.02 3.74 -19.58
CA PHE A 395 18.23 4.57 -20.76
C PHE A 395 17.89 6.05 -20.49
N LYS A 396 16.81 6.32 -19.73
CA LYS A 396 16.40 7.67 -19.35
C LYS A 396 17.30 8.32 -18.29
N SER A 397 17.92 7.53 -17.42
CA SER A 397 18.90 8.03 -16.44
C SER A 397 20.24 8.44 -17.06
N LEU A 398 20.59 7.95 -18.25
CA LEU A 398 21.89 8.27 -18.88
C LEU A 398 21.89 9.66 -19.55
N SER A 399 22.90 10.48 -19.24
CA SER A 399 23.22 11.69 -19.99
C SER A 399 23.90 11.38 -21.33
N TYR A 400 23.58 12.15 -22.38
CA TYR A 400 24.23 12.01 -23.69
C TYR A 400 25.70 12.48 -23.68
N SER A 401 26.05 13.46 -22.85
CA SER A 401 27.41 14.01 -22.80
C SER A 401 28.43 13.02 -22.22
N GLU A 402 28.00 12.21 -21.25
CA GLU A 402 28.87 11.28 -20.53
C GLU A 402 28.77 9.85 -21.07
N ASN A 403 27.56 9.42 -21.44
CA ASN A 403 27.26 8.02 -21.73
C ASN A 403 26.67 7.82 -23.13
N GLY A 404 27.05 8.66 -24.10
CA GLY A 404 26.47 8.67 -25.45
C GLY A 404 26.50 7.31 -26.16
N TRP A 405 27.62 6.58 -26.08
CA TRP A 405 27.75 5.25 -26.70
C TRP A 405 26.88 4.18 -26.04
N GLU A 406 26.81 4.17 -24.72
CA GLU A 406 25.95 3.24 -23.99
C GLU A 406 24.48 3.51 -24.29
N LYS A 407 24.10 4.79 -24.32
CA LYS A 407 22.74 5.22 -24.66
C LYS A 407 22.38 4.83 -26.10
N LEU A 408 23.30 4.97 -27.05
CA LEU A 408 23.10 4.51 -28.43
C LEU A 408 22.90 2.99 -28.49
N ASN A 409 23.73 2.22 -27.78
CA ASN A 409 23.60 0.76 -27.73
C ASN A 409 22.25 0.33 -27.12
N LEU A 410 21.82 0.97 -26.04
CA LEU A 410 20.50 0.74 -25.44
C LEU A 410 19.37 1.12 -26.37
N LEU A 411 19.48 2.25 -27.10
CA LEU A 411 18.49 2.65 -28.10
C LEU A 411 18.35 1.60 -29.22
N LEU A 412 19.48 1.14 -29.76
CA LEU A 412 19.51 0.11 -30.78
C LEU A 412 18.92 -1.21 -30.25
N SER A 413 19.26 -1.62 -29.03
CA SER A 413 18.69 -2.81 -28.39
C SER A 413 17.19 -2.68 -28.11
N LYS A 414 16.72 -1.49 -27.71
CA LYS A 414 15.30 -1.18 -27.51
C LYS A 414 14.52 -1.36 -28.80
N VAL A 415 14.98 -0.73 -29.88
CA VAL A 415 14.30 -0.75 -31.18
C VAL A 415 14.38 -2.14 -31.80
N SER A 416 15.56 -2.76 -31.79
CA SER A 416 15.80 -4.02 -32.48
C SER A 416 15.13 -5.22 -31.82
N SER A 417 15.20 -5.34 -30.49
CA SER A 417 14.83 -6.59 -29.81
C SER A 417 14.04 -6.37 -28.52
N ASN A 418 13.63 -5.13 -28.23
CA ASN A 418 13.04 -4.75 -26.93
C ASN A 418 13.93 -5.20 -25.77
N TYR A 419 15.22 -4.86 -25.83
CA TYR A 419 16.24 -5.28 -24.85
C TYR A 419 16.41 -6.82 -24.76
N GLY A 420 16.32 -7.48 -25.90
CA GLY A 420 16.42 -8.94 -26.01
C GLY A 420 15.18 -9.69 -25.51
N GLN A 421 14.04 -9.01 -25.32
CA GLN A 421 12.77 -9.64 -24.90
C GLN A 421 11.89 -10.06 -26.08
N SER A 422 12.24 -9.74 -27.33
CA SER A 422 11.47 -10.18 -28.50
C SER A 422 12.40 -10.62 -29.64
N TRP A 423 12.47 -11.93 -29.87
CA TRP A 423 13.27 -12.50 -30.96
C TRP A 423 12.69 -12.15 -32.34
N ILE A 424 11.36 -12.05 -32.45
CA ILE A 424 10.68 -11.67 -33.71
C ILE A 424 11.08 -10.26 -34.11
N LYS A 425 11.07 -9.30 -33.17
CA LYS A 425 11.57 -7.95 -33.45
C LYS A 425 13.03 -7.97 -33.89
N GLY A 426 13.86 -8.80 -33.24
CA GLY A 426 15.28 -8.97 -33.58
C GLY A 426 15.47 -9.47 -35.02
N LEU A 427 14.70 -10.48 -35.42
CA LEU A 427 14.71 -11.02 -36.78
C LEU A 427 14.26 -9.99 -37.81
N ILE A 428 13.12 -9.33 -37.57
CA ILE A 428 12.57 -8.32 -38.48
C ILE A 428 13.54 -7.14 -38.63
N SER A 429 14.11 -6.67 -37.53
CA SER A 429 15.09 -5.57 -37.54
C SER A 429 16.36 -5.96 -38.29
N SER A 430 16.84 -7.20 -38.11
CA SER A 430 17.97 -7.74 -38.87
C SER A 430 17.68 -7.77 -40.38
N LEU A 431 16.50 -8.23 -40.78
CA LEU A 431 16.07 -8.26 -42.19
C LEU A 431 15.96 -6.86 -42.79
N ILE A 432 15.26 -5.93 -42.11
CA ILE A 432 15.08 -4.55 -42.59
C ILE A 432 16.43 -3.85 -42.77
N VAL A 433 17.32 -3.93 -41.79
CA VAL A 433 18.64 -3.31 -41.85
C VAL A 433 19.49 -3.93 -42.95
N SER A 434 19.41 -5.25 -43.14
CA SER A 434 20.14 -5.94 -44.20
C SER A 434 19.65 -5.54 -45.58
N VAL A 435 18.33 -5.47 -45.81
CA VAL A 435 17.75 -4.99 -47.08
C VAL A 435 18.18 -3.55 -47.36
N PHE A 436 18.14 -2.68 -46.35
CA PHE A 436 18.55 -1.28 -46.50
C PHE A 436 20.02 -1.15 -46.88
N LEU A 437 20.91 -1.83 -46.15
CA LEU A 437 22.36 -1.81 -46.41
C LEU A 437 22.72 -2.47 -47.73
N PHE A 438 22.04 -3.56 -48.09
CA PHE A 438 22.19 -4.23 -49.38
C PHE A 438 21.80 -3.30 -50.52
N SER A 439 20.69 -2.57 -50.39
CA SER A 439 20.27 -1.57 -51.39
C SER A 439 21.33 -0.47 -51.58
N LEU A 440 21.92 0.03 -50.48
CA LEU A 440 23.02 0.99 -50.55
C LEU A 440 24.26 0.38 -51.21
N TYR A 441 24.56 -0.89 -50.90
CA TYR A 441 25.69 -1.62 -51.47
C TYR A 441 25.52 -1.81 -52.99
N CYS A 442 24.35 -2.24 -53.44
CA CYS A 442 24.01 -2.34 -54.85
C CYS A 442 24.14 -0.97 -55.56
N ASN A 443 23.63 0.11 -54.95
CA ASN A 443 23.81 1.45 -55.50
C ASN A 443 25.30 1.84 -55.62
N SER A 444 26.12 1.46 -54.64
CA SER A 444 27.57 1.72 -54.67
C SER A 444 28.34 0.89 -55.71
N LEU A 445 27.77 -0.25 -56.14
CA LEU A 445 28.25 -1.06 -57.26
C LEU A 445 27.82 -0.52 -58.63
N GLY A 446 26.91 0.46 -58.68
CA GLY A 446 26.42 1.07 -59.91
C GLY A 446 25.02 0.60 -60.34
N TYR A 447 24.36 -0.27 -59.56
CA TYR A 447 22.97 -0.63 -59.84
C TYR A 447 22.05 0.57 -59.55
N LYS A 448 21.29 0.98 -60.56
CA LYS A 448 20.30 2.06 -60.45
C LYS A 448 18.91 1.45 -60.48
N LEU A 449 18.02 1.97 -59.64
CA LEU A 449 16.59 1.65 -59.71
C LEU A 449 16.03 2.32 -60.98
N SER A 450 15.72 1.53 -62.02
CA SER A 450 15.11 2.03 -63.24
C SER A 450 13.59 1.91 -63.16
N LEU A 451 12.90 3.05 -63.29
CA LEU A 451 11.45 3.11 -63.48
C LEU A 451 11.18 3.74 -64.87
N PRO A 452 10.37 3.13 -65.75
CA PRO A 452 9.58 1.90 -65.55
C PRO A 452 10.43 0.62 -65.56
N ALA A 453 9.94 -0.42 -64.89
CA ALA A 453 10.56 -1.73 -64.87
C ALA A 453 10.35 -2.43 -66.23
N THR A 454 11.45 -2.78 -66.90
CA THR A 454 11.50 -3.70 -68.06
C THR A 454 11.75 -5.13 -67.59
N ASP A 455 11.42 -6.13 -68.41
CA ASP A 455 11.67 -7.55 -68.10
C ASP A 455 13.15 -7.81 -67.75
N HIS A 456 14.06 -7.18 -68.50
CA HIS A 456 15.49 -7.25 -68.22
C HIS A 456 15.85 -6.68 -66.84
N THR A 457 15.29 -5.53 -66.46
CA THR A 457 15.57 -4.91 -65.15
C THR A 457 14.93 -5.67 -63.98
N LEU A 458 13.80 -6.35 -64.20
CA LEU A 458 13.18 -7.23 -63.21
C LEU A 458 13.97 -8.52 -63.00
N ASN A 459 14.44 -9.15 -64.08
CA ASN A 459 15.29 -10.32 -63.99
C ASN A 459 16.59 -9.99 -63.24
N ASN A 460 17.24 -8.87 -63.57
CA ASN A 460 18.40 -8.40 -62.83
C ASN A 460 18.09 -8.14 -61.35
N PHE A 461 16.93 -7.56 -61.04
CA PHE A 461 16.51 -7.35 -59.65
C PHE A 461 16.40 -8.66 -58.89
N HIS A 462 15.72 -9.67 -59.46
CA HIS A 462 15.58 -10.99 -58.81
C HIS A 462 16.90 -11.74 -58.70
N GLU A 463 17.77 -11.65 -59.70
CA GLU A 463 19.13 -12.20 -59.62
C GLU A 463 19.91 -11.54 -58.47
N ILE A 464 19.87 -10.21 -58.36
CA ILE A 464 20.54 -9.48 -57.28
C ILE A 464 19.91 -9.81 -55.91
N GLU A 465 18.58 -9.86 -55.82
CA GLU A 465 17.83 -10.19 -54.60
C GLU A 465 18.25 -11.56 -54.03
N SER A 466 18.57 -12.53 -54.90
CA SER A 466 19.02 -13.85 -54.47
C SER A 466 20.30 -13.82 -53.61
N TYR A 467 21.14 -12.79 -53.78
CA TYR A 467 22.36 -12.58 -52.99
C TYR A 467 22.13 -11.88 -51.65
N LEU A 468 20.90 -11.45 -51.34
CA LEU A 468 20.59 -10.78 -50.07
C LEU A 468 20.92 -11.65 -48.85
N LEU A 469 20.56 -12.95 -48.91
CA LEU A 469 20.83 -13.88 -47.80
C LEU A 469 22.32 -14.16 -47.62
N GLU A 470 23.08 -14.18 -48.71
CA GLU A 470 24.54 -14.28 -48.65
C GLU A 470 25.16 -13.00 -48.08
N PHE A 471 24.70 -11.83 -48.50
CA PHE A 471 25.12 -10.54 -47.93
C PHE A 471 24.84 -10.43 -46.43
N MET A 472 23.71 -10.99 -45.98
CA MET A 472 23.36 -11.06 -44.55
C MET A 472 24.38 -11.85 -43.72
N ASN A 473 25.13 -12.78 -44.31
CA ASN A 473 26.16 -13.53 -43.60
C ASN A 473 27.41 -12.64 -43.43
N PRO A 474 27.81 -12.20 -42.22
CA PRO A 474 28.97 -11.32 -42.04
C PRO A 474 30.30 -11.93 -42.52
N LEU A 475 30.33 -13.25 -42.73
CA LEU A 475 31.48 -14.04 -43.18
C LEU A 475 31.48 -14.31 -44.69
N HIS A 476 30.59 -13.68 -45.47
CA HIS A 476 30.57 -13.85 -46.93
C HIS A 476 31.87 -13.34 -47.58
N LYS A 477 32.23 -13.91 -48.73
CA LYS A 477 33.43 -13.52 -49.48
C LYS A 477 33.22 -12.15 -50.12
N ALA A 478 34.28 -11.35 -50.30
CA ALA A 478 34.15 -10.00 -50.88
C ALA A 478 33.63 -10.01 -52.33
N ASP A 479 33.80 -11.14 -53.03
CA ASP A 479 33.46 -11.41 -54.43
C ASP A 479 32.23 -12.34 -54.59
N TYR A 480 31.29 -12.30 -53.64
CA TYR A 480 30.12 -13.17 -53.64
C TYR A 480 29.12 -12.91 -54.78
N ILE A 481 29.06 -11.69 -55.32
CA ILE A 481 28.24 -11.37 -56.50
C ILE A 481 29.07 -11.66 -57.75
N PRO A 482 28.60 -12.53 -58.68
CA PRO A 482 29.30 -12.84 -59.90
C PRO A 482 29.63 -11.62 -60.73
N GLU A 483 30.84 -11.60 -61.29
CA GLU A 483 31.36 -10.48 -62.08
C GLU A 483 30.47 -10.10 -63.27
N GLN A 484 29.77 -11.10 -63.82
CA GLN A 484 28.88 -10.94 -64.97
C GLN A 484 27.69 -10.00 -64.71
N LEU A 485 27.37 -9.76 -63.43
CA LEU A 485 26.26 -8.91 -63.04
C LEU A 485 26.68 -7.44 -62.84
N TYR A 486 27.98 -7.13 -62.79
CA TYR A 486 28.43 -5.75 -62.65
C TYR A 486 28.14 -4.93 -63.92
N ILE A 487 27.14 -4.06 -63.86
CA ILE A 487 26.79 -3.13 -64.94
C ILE A 487 27.59 -1.84 -64.76
N PHE A 488 28.62 -1.63 -65.58
CA PHE A 488 29.27 -0.33 -65.71
C PHE A 488 28.72 0.44 -66.91
N GLU A 489 28.57 1.75 -66.72
CA GLU A 489 27.83 2.73 -67.55
C GLU A 489 28.26 2.82 -69.03
N ASN A 490 29.27 2.05 -69.48
CA ASN A 490 29.84 2.14 -70.83
C ASN A 490 29.91 0.83 -71.63
N HIS A 491 29.31 -0.29 -71.18
CA HIS A 491 29.30 -1.59 -71.90
C HIS A 491 30.68 -2.14 -72.35
N THR A 492 31.78 -1.52 -71.94
CA THR A 492 33.13 -2.01 -72.22
C THR A 492 33.48 -3.06 -71.17
N LYS A 493 33.65 -4.31 -71.61
CA LYS A 493 34.25 -5.39 -70.81
C LYS A 493 35.62 -4.93 -70.33
N LEU A 494 35.71 -4.43 -69.10
CA LEU A 494 36.98 -4.19 -68.45
C LEU A 494 37.57 -5.53 -68.02
N SER A 495 38.87 -5.69 -68.26
CA SER A 495 39.63 -6.90 -67.94
C SER A 495 39.56 -7.23 -66.45
N ALA A 496 39.63 -8.54 -66.15
CA ALA A 496 39.43 -9.21 -64.85
C ALA A 496 40.29 -8.75 -63.65
N GLU A 497 40.98 -7.62 -63.74
CA GLU A 497 41.63 -6.96 -62.59
C GLU A 497 40.74 -5.91 -61.93
N TYR A 498 39.42 -5.94 -62.19
CA TYR A 498 38.53 -4.86 -61.77
C TYR A 498 38.14 -4.91 -60.29
N ILE A 499 38.92 -4.12 -59.58
CA ILE A 499 38.76 -3.59 -58.25
C ILE A 499 37.30 -3.17 -57.97
N ILE A 500 36.60 -3.92 -57.10
CA ILE A 500 35.34 -3.47 -56.47
C ILE A 500 35.49 -1.99 -56.07
N PRO A 501 34.55 -1.10 -56.47
CA PRO A 501 34.64 0.33 -56.17
C PRO A 501 35.00 0.57 -54.70
N ARG A 502 35.93 1.50 -54.42
CA ARG A 502 36.37 1.76 -53.03
C ARG A 502 35.19 2.03 -52.10
N LYS A 503 34.16 2.72 -52.59
CA LYS A 503 32.92 3.00 -51.86
C LYS A 503 32.16 1.71 -51.50
N ALA A 504 32.04 0.77 -52.44
CA ALA A 504 31.39 -0.51 -52.21
C ALA A 504 32.15 -1.37 -51.20
N ARG A 505 33.50 -1.39 -51.26
CA ARG A 505 34.32 -2.09 -50.25
C ARG A 505 34.15 -1.52 -48.84
N VAL A 506 34.17 -0.19 -48.71
CA VAL A 506 33.94 0.47 -47.41
C VAL A 506 32.54 0.16 -46.89
N LEU A 507 31.53 0.19 -47.77
CA LEU A 507 30.15 -0.08 -47.39
C LEU A 507 29.92 -1.55 -47.00
N ASP A 508 30.57 -2.50 -47.68
CA ASP A 508 30.55 -3.93 -47.31
C ASP A 508 31.17 -4.15 -45.92
N VAL A 509 32.34 -3.57 -45.64
CA VAL A 509 32.96 -3.70 -44.32
C VAL A 509 32.07 -3.10 -43.22
N LEU A 510 31.47 -1.94 -43.47
CA LEU A 510 30.53 -1.32 -42.53
C LEU A 510 29.25 -2.14 -42.36
N SER A 511 28.71 -2.71 -43.45
CA SER A 511 27.49 -3.51 -43.38
C SER A 511 27.70 -4.78 -42.57
N ARG A 512 28.86 -5.46 -42.70
CA ARG A 512 29.21 -6.63 -41.89
C ARG A 512 29.19 -6.33 -40.39
N ILE A 513 29.71 -5.16 -39.98
CA ILE A 513 29.70 -4.73 -38.57
C ILE A 513 28.27 -4.51 -38.09
N VAL A 514 27.46 -3.78 -38.87
CA VAL A 514 26.07 -3.45 -38.50
C VAL A 514 25.20 -4.70 -38.49
N ILE A 515 25.22 -5.51 -39.57
CA ILE A 515 24.45 -6.76 -39.67
C ILE A 515 24.89 -7.74 -38.58
N GLY A 516 26.20 -7.86 -38.34
CA GLY A 516 26.74 -8.69 -37.25
C GLY A 516 26.18 -8.30 -35.88
N TYR A 517 26.03 -6.99 -35.60
CA TYR A 517 25.37 -6.52 -34.37
C TYR A 517 23.90 -6.93 -34.30
N PHE A 518 23.11 -6.74 -35.36
CA PHE A 518 21.68 -7.10 -35.34
C PHE A 518 21.45 -8.61 -35.26
N LEU A 519 22.27 -9.41 -35.96
CA LEU A 519 22.26 -10.87 -35.82
C LEU A 519 22.62 -11.29 -34.40
N TYR A 520 23.61 -10.64 -33.77
CA TYR A 520 23.92 -10.88 -32.37
C TYR A 520 22.72 -10.57 -31.45
N GLN A 521 22.03 -9.45 -31.65
CA GLN A 521 20.81 -9.11 -30.88
C GLN A 521 19.70 -10.15 -31.08
N PHE A 522 19.50 -10.62 -32.32
CA PHE A 522 18.55 -11.69 -32.63
C PHE A 522 18.92 -13.00 -31.90
N VAL A 523 20.18 -13.46 -32.01
CA VAL A 523 20.66 -14.68 -31.34
C VAL A 523 20.55 -14.57 -29.82
N GLN A 524 20.87 -13.41 -29.26
CA GLN A 524 20.75 -13.15 -27.82
C GLN A 524 19.30 -13.25 -27.35
N ALA A 525 18.37 -12.62 -28.08
CA ALA A 525 16.94 -12.70 -27.79
C ALA A 525 16.43 -14.15 -27.93
N PHE A 526 16.78 -14.84 -29.02
CA PHE A 526 16.38 -16.22 -29.28
C PHE A 526 16.86 -17.18 -28.18
N ARG A 527 18.13 -17.07 -27.76
CA ARG A 527 18.70 -17.89 -26.67
C ARG A 527 17.96 -17.73 -25.36
N ARG A 528 17.45 -16.53 -25.05
CA ARG A 528 16.64 -16.30 -23.84
C ARG A 528 15.32 -17.05 -23.86
N TYR A 529 14.72 -17.26 -25.03
CA TYR A 529 13.51 -18.07 -25.18
C TYR A 529 13.80 -19.56 -25.06
N GLY A 530 14.86 -20.05 -25.73
CA GLY A 530 15.21 -21.48 -25.72
C GLY A 530 15.57 -22.01 -24.32
N LYS A 531 16.17 -21.17 -23.46
CA LYS A 531 16.49 -21.54 -22.06
C LYS A 531 15.28 -21.58 -21.12
N LYS A 532 14.13 -21.05 -21.51
CA LYS A 532 12.92 -21.00 -20.67
C LYS A 532 11.95 -22.17 -20.91
N SER A 533 12.10 -22.85 -22.06
CA SER A 533 11.26 -23.98 -22.47
C SER A 533 11.83 -25.36 -22.09
N ALA A 534 13.03 -25.41 -21.53
CA ALA A 534 13.69 -26.59 -21.00
C ALA A 534 13.91 -26.40 -19.51
#